data_AF-A0A359D388-F1
#
_entry.id   AF-A0A359D388-F1
#
_cell.length_a   1.000
_cell.length_b   1.000
_cell.length_c   1.000
_cell.angle_alpha   90.00
_cell.angle_beta   90.00
_cell.angle_gamma   90.00
#
_symmetry.space_group_name_H-M   'P 1'
#
loop_
_entity.id
_entity.type
_entity.pdbx_description
1 polymer ?
#
loop_
_entity_poly.entity_id
_entity_poly.type
_entity_poly.pdbx_seq_one_letter_code
_entity_poly.pdbx_strand_id
1 'polypeptide(L)'
;MKTLIIIILLLSFISCYSQEGGYYFVDTTTNNTKSIYQSKNGFHFYPKGTYRIMSIFVNIIYDLTPWRDPYFNQSTSHWPGDTTEGFNAGNPTYFLQYLDTSASNSARIGSFTRRYSESSFDSLIMIGDYTVVNIKQSRISTSTFSQYQLINAVINYINNNGGFSSVYGHDSILHYDKITVGSWAEEGLLKALTPNNKIDYTQFLIRNSAIYDTTIYTPNPTLLQYSYGDLRCGWGNVGSTYPSLKIGAANYDMEKISVQAICASNLAEEIVTIESHEFAHTLLGGNNMHTSGGHHYGGLNNGAFLGKEGGYGLMGNANSGLTSCNAYERWKLNWYSSTYNPSGYPIAGRNSSNTNTISSDIKKSDGSKSFILRDFVTTGDAVRIKLPYKDTGARNQYIWLENHQIGNNNKLDFLHYYTQGGCRPQGLAGVYAFLQVGKDSVIHSNKDSIYQPHEADNLMVISAEGNWDHERLSDSTIACVAWGYQNRYKQIKSNSLNGEQDQTCIFYNTVVNELDVTHGPLPFLKHKYNGVYQNNIPHLGDNYDAFTGTSVMDIGSNPSPTNIQTYYMKKDYNTNNIIPYAGITNQKTIYLTGLKITMTDQQNGTYRVDVIWDDYN
;
A
#
# COMPACT_ATOMS: atom_id res chain seq x y z
N MET A 1 -47.15 61.48 2.53
CA MET A 1 -47.26 61.81 3.96
C MET A 1 -46.38 60.81 4.71
N LYS A 2 -45.26 61.29 5.28
CA LYS A 2 -44.28 60.60 6.18
C LYS A 2 -43.65 59.30 5.64
N THR A 3 -42.48 59.34 4.99
CA THR A 3 -41.12 59.38 5.58
C THR A 3 -40.86 58.29 6.64
N LEU A 4 -40.10 57.25 6.29
CA LEU A 4 -38.92 56.87 7.07
C LEU A 4 -37.88 56.19 6.17
N ILE A 5 -36.74 56.87 6.08
CA ILE A 5 -35.46 56.42 5.53
C ILE A 5 -34.70 55.77 6.68
N ILE A 6 -34.17 54.56 6.51
CA ILE A 6 -32.90 54.13 7.11
C ILE A 6 -32.14 53.31 6.06
N ILE A 7 -30.99 53.86 5.66
CA ILE A 7 -29.88 53.21 4.94
C ILE A 7 -28.91 52.69 6.01
N ILE A 8 -28.37 51.48 5.84
CA ILE A 8 -26.99 50.99 6.16
C ILE A 8 -26.91 49.58 5.54
N LEU A 9 -26.31 49.40 4.35
CA LEU A 9 -24.89 49.10 4.03
C LEU A 9 -24.40 47.67 4.38
N LEU A 10 -24.08 46.93 3.30
CA LEU A 10 -22.99 45.95 3.12
C LEU A 10 -23.01 44.62 3.92
N LEU A 11 -23.29 43.50 3.24
CA LEU A 11 -22.28 42.55 2.75
C LEU A 11 -22.91 41.29 2.13
N SER A 12 -22.39 40.98 0.95
CA SER A 12 -22.60 39.83 0.09
C SER A 12 -22.12 38.51 0.70
N PHE A 13 -22.94 37.45 0.64
CA PHE A 13 -22.48 36.08 0.33
C PHE A 13 -23.58 35.34 -0.44
N ILE A 14 -23.31 35.12 -1.72
CA ILE A 14 -24.05 34.20 -2.59
C ILE A 14 -23.51 32.81 -2.28
N SER A 15 -24.31 31.99 -1.60
CA SER A 15 -24.07 30.55 -1.48
C SER A 15 -24.46 29.89 -2.79
N CYS A 16 -23.52 29.77 -3.74
CA CYS A 16 -23.71 28.95 -4.92
C CYS A 16 -23.52 27.49 -4.51
N TYR A 17 -24.62 26.76 -4.35
CA TYR A 17 -24.64 25.30 -4.39
C TYR A 17 -24.26 24.85 -5.81
N SER A 18 -23.14 24.13 -5.97
CA SER A 18 -22.92 23.29 -7.15
C SER A 18 -23.46 21.89 -6.86
N GLN A 19 -24.66 21.59 -7.37
CA GLN A 19 -25.11 20.22 -7.59
C GLN A 19 -24.26 19.61 -8.72
N GLU A 20 -23.45 18.60 -8.41
CA GLU A 20 -22.87 17.72 -9.43
C GLU A 20 -23.94 16.74 -9.90
N GLY A 21 -24.72 17.15 -10.91
CA GLY A 21 -25.66 16.29 -11.63
C GLY A 21 -24.95 15.51 -12.73
N GLY A 22 -24.39 14.36 -12.41
CA GLY A 22 -24.04 13.33 -13.39
C GLY A 22 -25.25 12.41 -13.62
N TYR A 23 -26.05 12.69 -14.64
CA TYR A 23 -27.13 11.80 -15.06
C TYR A 23 -26.56 10.49 -15.61
N TYR A 24 -26.69 9.39 -14.85
CA TYR A 24 -26.54 8.04 -15.37
C TYR A 24 -27.91 7.58 -15.88
N PHE A 25 -28.03 7.35 -17.18
CA PHE A 25 -29.21 6.67 -17.74
C PHE A 25 -29.25 5.23 -17.21
N VAL A 26 -30.28 4.90 -16.44
CA VAL A 26 -30.66 3.52 -16.13
C VAL A 26 -31.52 3.05 -17.30
N ASP A 27 -30.96 2.22 -18.17
CA ASP A 27 -31.75 1.46 -19.15
C ASP A 27 -32.44 0.31 -18.41
N THR A 28 -33.71 0.51 -18.05
CA THR A 28 -34.58 -0.56 -17.57
C THR A 28 -35.22 -1.26 -18.77
N THR A 29 -34.48 -2.16 -19.42
CA THR A 29 -35.07 -3.20 -20.25
C THR A 29 -34.45 -4.55 -19.90
N THR A 30 -35.31 -5.51 -19.56
CA THR A 30 -34.99 -6.89 -19.22
C THR A 30 -34.22 -7.57 -20.35
N ASN A 31 -32.93 -7.79 -20.15
CA ASN A 31 -32.09 -8.70 -20.93
C ASN A 31 -30.96 -9.22 -20.03
N ASN A 32 -30.47 -10.43 -20.29
CA ASN A 32 -29.28 -11.03 -19.66
C ASN A 32 -28.03 -10.14 -19.86
N THR A 33 -27.92 -9.02 -19.13
CA THR A 33 -26.80 -8.10 -19.22
C THR A 33 -25.63 -8.70 -18.46
N LYS A 34 -24.64 -9.21 -19.20
CA LYS A 34 -23.33 -9.51 -18.62
C LYS A 34 -22.85 -8.28 -17.84
N SER A 35 -22.65 -8.44 -16.54
CA SER A 35 -22.11 -7.36 -15.69
C SER A 35 -20.75 -6.90 -16.23
N ILE A 36 -20.59 -5.59 -16.39
CA ILE A 36 -19.29 -4.99 -16.74
C ILE A 36 -18.58 -4.65 -15.43
N TYR A 37 -17.46 -5.32 -15.19
CA TYR A 37 -16.59 -5.07 -14.04
C TYR A 37 -15.64 -3.92 -14.36
N GLN A 38 -15.37 -3.07 -13.37
CA GLN A 38 -14.45 -1.94 -13.48
C GLN A 38 -13.67 -1.75 -12.18
N SER A 39 -12.34 -1.64 -12.26
CA SER A 39 -11.50 -1.46 -11.06
C SER A 39 -11.76 -0.14 -10.34
N LYS A 40 -12.25 0.90 -11.03
CA LYS A 40 -12.67 2.17 -10.41
C LYS A 40 -13.85 2.05 -9.44
N ASN A 41 -14.57 0.93 -9.46
CA ASN A 41 -15.64 0.65 -8.49
C ASN A 41 -15.11 -0.04 -7.23
N GLY A 42 -13.80 -0.27 -7.16
CA GLY A 42 -13.11 -0.95 -6.08
C GLY A 42 -13.37 -2.46 -6.06
N PHE A 43 -12.60 -3.17 -5.25
CA PHE A 43 -12.74 -4.61 -5.06
C PHE A 43 -14.00 -4.90 -4.23
N HIS A 44 -13.98 -4.60 -2.94
CA HIS A 44 -15.15 -4.70 -2.08
C HIS A 44 -15.71 -3.33 -1.69
N PHE A 45 -14.82 -2.36 -1.47
CA PHE A 45 -15.15 -1.04 -0.97
C PHE A 45 -15.16 -0.03 -2.11
N TYR A 46 -16.08 0.96 -2.07
CA TYR A 46 -16.13 1.98 -3.10
C TYR A 46 -14.98 3.00 -2.89
N PRO A 47 -14.12 3.25 -3.89
CA PRO A 47 -12.88 4.00 -3.69
C PRO A 47 -13.08 5.52 -3.71
N LYS A 48 -14.30 6.01 -3.48
CA LYS A 48 -14.62 7.44 -3.41
C LYS A 48 -15.63 7.70 -2.30
N GLY A 49 -15.55 8.86 -1.67
CA GLY A 49 -16.43 9.26 -0.57
C GLY A 49 -15.68 9.48 0.74
N THR A 50 -16.43 9.73 1.81
CA THR A 50 -15.92 9.90 3.16
C THR A 50 -16.49 8.83 4.06
N TYR A 51 -15.62 8.06 4.71
CA TYR A 51 -16.00 6.92 5.53
C TYR A 51 -15.33 7.02 6.90
N ARG A 52 -16.01 6.50 7.92
CA ARG A 52 -15.47 6.41 9.28
C ARG A 52 -15.09 4.97 9.59
N ILE A 53 -13.84 4.77 9.98
CA ILE A 53 -13.33 3.52 10.51
C ILE A 53 -13.74 3.42 11.98
N MET A 54 -14.36 2.31 12.35
CA MET A 54 -14.57 1.95 13.75
C MET A 54 -13.32 1.25 14.28
N SER A 55 -12.63 1.88 15.23
CA SER A 55 -11.41 1.29 15.81
C SER A 55 -11.68 0.73 17.21
N ILE A 56 -11.32 -0.53 17.45
CA ILE A 56 -11.41 -1.15 18.76
C ILE A 56 -10.00 -1.52 19.21
N PHE A 57 -9.45 -0.72 20.11
CA PHE A 57 -8.14 -0.93 20.71
C PHE A 57 -8.28 -1.92 21.86
N VAL A 58 -7.58 -3.05 21.81
CA VAL A 58 -7.72 -4.15 22.78
C VAL A 58 -6.46 -4.26 23.62
N ASN A 59 -6.61 -4.17 24.94
CA ASN A 59 -5.57 -4.46 25.91
C ASN A 59 -5.99 -5.66 26.78
N ILE A 60 -5.15 -6.69 26.79
CA ILE A 60 -5.35 -7.90 27.57
C ILE A 60 -4.76 -7.67 28.95
N ILE A 61 -5.58 -7.79 29.99
CA ILE A 61 -5.13 -7.82 31.39
C ILE A 61 -4.83 -9.27 31.73
N TYR A 62 -3.54 -9.63 31.82
CA TYR A 62 -3.07 -10.97 32.14
C TYR A 62 -3.27 -11.32 33.63
N ASP A 63 -4.52 -11.37 34.10
CA ASP A 63 -4.87 -11.60 35.51
C ASP A 63 -4.57 -13.01 36.01
N LEU A 64 -4.57 -14.02 35.12
CA LEU A 64 -4.22 -15.39 35.47
C LEU A 64 -2.74 -15.70 35.30
N THR A 65 -2.08 -15.07 34.32
CA THR A 65 -0.66 -15.29 34.02
C THR A 65 0.11 -13.99 33.77
N PRO A 66 0.30 -13.12 34.78
CA PRO A 66 0.88 -11.80 34.58
C PRO A 66 2.25 -11.79 33.87
N TRP A 67 3.10 -12.78 34.16
CA TRP A 67 4.43 -12.93 33.54
C TRP A 67 4.39 -13.28 32.04
N ARG A 68 3.20 -13.50 31.46
CA ARG A 68 3.01 -13.72 30.02
C ARG A 68 2.68 -12.43 29.25
N ASP A 69 2.41 -11.32 29.95
CA ASP A 69 2.28 -10.02 29.30
C ASP A 69 3.63 -9.62 28.68
N PRO A 70 3.70 -9.36 27.36
CA PRO A 70 4.90 -8.83 26.70
C PRO A 70 5.46 -7.57 27.37
N TYR A 71 4.63 -6.82 28.09
CA TYR A 71 4.99 -5.59 28.79
C TYR A 71 4.95 -5.73 30.31
N PHE A 72 5.06 -6.95 30.84
CA PHE A 72 5.08 -7.18 32.28
C PHE A 72 6.15 -6.30 32.97
N ASN A 73 5.72 -5.45 33.91
CA ASN A 73 6.56 -4.46 34.61
C ASN A 73 7.32 -3.48 33.71
N GLN A 74 6.87 -3.27 32.47
CA GLN A 74 7.44 -2.30 31.55
C GLN A 74 6.46 -1.14 31.33
N SER A 75 6.99 0.08 31.36
CA SER A 75 6.22 1.27 30.96
C SER A 75 6.34 1.46 29.45
N THR A 76 5.22 1.70 28.79
CA THR A 76 5.17 1.95 27.34
C THR A 76 4.61 3.36 27.07
N SER A 77 5.37 4.18 26.35
CA SER A 77 5.10 5.61 26.17
C SER A 77 3.91 5.92 25.24
N HIS A 78 3.73 5.13 24.19
CA HIS A 78 2.74 5.41 23.15
C HIS A 78 1.37 4.81 23.45
N TRP A 79 1.35 3.70 24.18
CA TRP A 79 0.12 3.08 24.65
C TRP A 79 0.37 2.39 25.99
N PRO A 80 0.07 3.04 27.14
CA PRO A 80 0.41 2.51 28.46
C PRO A 80 -0.43 1.28 28.87
N GLY A 81 -1.60 1.09 28.26
CA GLY A 81 -2.56 0.06 28.68
C GLY A 81 -3.19 0.39 30.05
N ASP A 82 -3.99 -0.54 30.56
CA ASP A 82 -4.57 -0.47 31.91
C ASP A 82 -4.51 -1.86 32.57
N THR A 83 -4.58 -1.90 33.90
CA THR A 83 -4.70 -3.12 34.72
C THR A 83 -6.12 -3.34 35.23
N THR A 84 -7.00 -2.33 35.10
CA THR A 84 -8.40 -2.40 35.47
C THR A 84 -9.26 -2.67 34.25
N GLU A 85 -10.17 -3.62 34.40
CA GLU A 85 -11.11 -3.97 33.34
C GLU A 85 -12.11 -2.84 33.10
N GLY A 86 -12.41 -2.55 31.83
CA GLY A 86 -13.33 -1.48 31.47
C GLY A 86 -13.03 -0.88 30.10
N PHE A 87 -13.56 0.31 29.88
CA PHE A 87 -13.47 1.01 28.60
C PHE A 87 -12.70 2.32 28.73
N ASN A 88 -12.02 2.72 27.65
CA ASN A 88 -11.47 4.07 27.43
C ASN A 88 -10.49 4.57 28.51
N ALA A 89 -9.83 3.65 29.20
CA ALA A 89 -8.73 3.92 30.11
C ALA A 89 -7.41 3.40 29.51
N GLY A 90 -6.29 4.05 29.80
CA GLY A 90 -4.99 3.71 29.20
C GLY A 90 -4.92 3.96 27.69
N ASN A 91 -5.50 5.07 27.21
CA ASN A 91 -5.65 5.37 25.78
C ASN A 91 -4.30 5.53 25.04
N PRO A 92 -4.23 5.15 23.75
CA PRO A 92 -3.08 5.45 22.89
C PRO A 92 -2.90 6.96 22.72
N THR A 93 -1.67 7.45 22.90
CA THR A 93 -1.36 8.90 22.88
C THR A 93 -1.30 9.49 21.47
N TYR A 94 -1.33 8.63 20.44
CA TYR A 94 -1.12 8.99 19.04
C TYR A 94 -2.37 8.94 18.16
N PHE A 95 -3.56 8.59 18.70
CA PHE A 95 -4.73 8.33 17.85
C PHE A 95 -5.05 9.50 16.89
N LEU A 96 -5.00 10.75 17.37
CA LEU A 96 -5.26 11.94 16.54
C LEU A 96 -4.17 12.23 15.50
N GLN A 97 -2.99 11.65 15.65
CA GLN A 97 -1.92 11.69 14.65
C GLN A 97 -2.03 10.53 13.67
N TYR A 98 -2.87 9.53 13.95
CA TYR A 98 -3.13 8.37 13.09
C TYR A 98 -4.38 8.58 12.22
N LEU A 99 -5.51 8.95 12.83
CA LEU A 99 -6.79 9.17 12.15
C LEU A 99 -7.39 10.52 12.55
N ASP A 100 -7.83 11.29 11.55
CA ASP A 100 -8.66 12.46 11.80
C ASP A 100 -10.04 12.02 12.31
N THR A 101 -10.62 12.80 13.22
CA THR A 101 -11.98 12.53 13.73
C THR A 101 -13.06 13.21 12.90
N SER A 102 -12.73 14.15 12.01
CA SER A 102 -13.67 14.86 11.17
C SER A 102 -13.13 15.11 9.77
N ALA A 103 -13.98 14.90 8.77
CA ALA A 103 -13.67 15.22 7.39
C ALA A 103 -13.69 16.73 7.09
N SER A 104 -14.15 17.57 8.02
CA SER A 104 -14.12 19.04 7.86
C SER A 104 -12.70 19.63 7.99
N ASN A 105 -11.74 18.89 8.54
CA ASN A 105 -10.36 19.36 8.68
C ASN A 105 -9.61 19.28 7.34
N SER A 106 -9.60 20.37 6.57
CA SER A 106 -8.91 20.43 5.28
C SER A 106 -7.40 20.22 5.37
N ALA A 107 -6.79 20.42 6.54
CA ALA A 107 -5.35 20.25 6.71
C ALA A 107 -4.92 18.77 6.66
N ARG A 108 -5.83 17.84 7.00
CA ARG A 108 -5.61 16.40 7.15
C ARG A 108 -4.37 16.09 8.01
N ILE A 109 -4.55 15.71 9.28
CA ILE A 109 -3.41 15.55 10.19
C ILE A 109 -3.06 14.08 10.38
N GLY A 110 -4.06 13.22 10.56
CA GLY A 110 -3.88 11.79 10.79
C GLY A 110 -3.14 11.09 9.65
N SER A 111 -2.08 10.34 9.93
CA SER A 111 -1.24 9.67 8.93
C SER A 111 -2.01 8.75 8.00
N PHE A 112 -2.94 7.94 8.52
CA PHE A 112 -3.80 7.06 7.72
C PHE A 112 -4.78 7.88 6.87
N THR A 113 -5.40 8.90 7.46
CA THR A 113 -6.29 9.82 6.75
C THR A 113 -5.56 10.50 5.59
N ARG A 114 -4.37 11.04 5.86
CA ARG A 114 -3.48 11.65 4.87
C ARG A 114 -3.09 10.67 3.78
N ARG A 115 -2.69 9.44 4.12
CA ARG A 115 -2.26 8.44 3.14
C ARG A 115 -3.31 8.24 2.06
N TYR A 116 -4.57 8.04 2.43
CA TYR A 116 -5.65 7.81 1.48
C TYR A 116 -6.18 9.10 0.81
N SER A 117 -6.27 10.21 1.53
CA SER A 117 -6.69 11.49 0.95
C SER A 117 -5.66 12.03 -0.05
N GLU A 118 -4.37 12.01 0.27
CA GLU A 118 -3.31 12.45 -0.64
C GLU A 118 -3.17 11.49 -1.83
N SER A 119 -3.31 10.18 -1.63
CA SER A 119 -3.28 9.20 -2.73
C SER A 119 -4.44 9.39 -3.71
N SER A 120 -5.62 9.80 -3.22
CA SER A 120 -6.84 9.92 -4.01
C SER A 120 -7.23 11.34 -4.41
N PHE A 121 -6.41 12.34 -4.07
CA PHE A 121 -6.73 13.77 -4.20
C PHE A 121 -8.06 14.14 -3.53
N ASP A 122 -8.22 13.71 -2.28
CA ASP A 122 -9.43 13.86 -1.46
C ASP A 122 -10.69 13.17 -2.06
N SER A 123 -10.55 12.39 -3.13
CA SER A 123 -11.67 11.58 -3.63
C SER A 123 -12.10 10.52 -2.63
N LEU A 124 -11.18 10.01 -1.82
CA LEU A 124 -11.42 9.08 -0.70
C LEU A 124 -10.83 9.66 0.58
N ILE A 125 -11.68 9.82 1.59
CA ILE A 125 -11.27 10.32 2.92
C ILE A 125 -11.67 9.29 3.98
N MET A 126 -10.67 8.76 4.69
CA MET A 126 -10.87 7.82 5.80
C MET A 126 -10.65 8.56 7.12
N ILE A 127 -11.70 8.71 7.91
CA ILE A 127 -11.66 9.28 9.26
C ILE A 127 -11.93 8.19 10.29
N GLY A 128 -11.74 8.46 11.57
CA GLY A 128 -11.88 7.43 12.60
C GLY A 128 -12.46 7.95 13.90
N ASP A 129 -12.98 7.01 14.68
CA ASP A 129 -13.11 7.13 16.13
C ASP A 129 -12.74 5.78 16.75
N TYR A 130 -12.56 5.73 18.05
CA TYR A 130 -12.12 4.53 18.73
C TYR A 130 -12.74 4.32 20.10
N THR A 131 -12.72 3.07 20.52
CA THR A 131 -12.90 2.66 21.92
C THR A 131 -11.68 1.85 22.34
N VAL A 132 -11.27 1.96 23.61
CA VAL A 132 -10.29 1.05 24.22
C VAL A 132 -11.04 0.05 25.09
N VAL A 133 -10.74 -1.23 24.92
CA VAL A 133 -11.28 -2.32 25.72
C VAL A 133 -10.16 -2.97 26.51
N ASN A 134 -10.19 -2.77 27.82
CA ASN A 134 -9.32 -3.45 28.78
C ASN A 134 -10.09 -4.68 29.27
N ILE A 135 -9.66 -5.88 28.86
CA ILE A 135 -10.37 -7.14 29.15
C ILE A 135 -9.45 -8.13 29.87
N LYS A 136 -9.95 -8.78 30.92
CA LYS A 136 -9.19 -9.81 31.64
C LYS A 136 -9.01 -11.08 30.82
N GLN A 137 -7.82 -11.67 30.90
CA GLN A 137 -7.53 -12.99 30.37
C GLN A 137 -8.59 -14.00 30.83
N SER A 138 -8.96 -14.01 32.11
CA SER A 138 -9.96 -14.93 32.68
C SER A 138 -11.35 -14.84 32.04
N ARG A 139 -11.71 -13.72 31.39
CA ARG A 139 -12.96 -13.61 30.61
C ARG A 139 -12.87 -14.20 29.21
N ILE A 140 -11.66 -14.25 28.66
CA ILE A 140 -11.41 -14.80 27.34
C ILE A 140 -11.25 -16.31 27.46
N SER A 141 -10.35 -16.77 28.34
CA SER A 141 -10.08 -18.18 28.62
C SER A 141 -9.30 -18.34 29.93
N THR A 142 -9.47 -19.48 30.59
CA THR A 142 -8.62 -19.88 31.73
C THR A 142 -7.26 -20.43 31.30
N SER A 143 -7.03 -20.59 30.00
CA SER A 143 -5.79 -21.06 29.38
C SER A 143 -5.38 -20.15 28.21
N THR A 144 -4.53 -20.65 27.31
CA THR A 144 -4.23 -20.01 26.02
C THR A 144 -5.49 -19.80 25.19
N PHE A 145 -5.51 -18.79 24.32
CA PHE A 145 -6.66 -18.49 23.48
C PHE A 145 -6.24 -17.95 22.12
N SER A 146 -7.09 -18.22 21.13
CA SER A 146 -6.88 -17.74 19.76
C SER A 146 -7.28 -16.29 19.57
N GLN A 147 -6.85 -15.72 18.43
CA GLN A 147 -7.33 -14.41 17.96
C GLN A 147 -8.86 -14.35 17.93
N TYR A 148 -9.50 -15.40 17.40
CA TYR A 148 -10.96 -15.45 17.28
C TYR A 148 -11.66 -15.43 18.64
N GLN A 149 -11.13 -16.18 19.62
CA GLN A 149 -11.64 -16.19 20.99
C GLN A 149 -11.49 -14.82 21.67
N LEU A 150 -10.34 -14.15 21.49
CA LEU A 150 -10.10 -12.80 22.00
C LEU A 150 -11.13 -11.80 21.45
N ILE A 151 -11.28 -11.72 20.14
CA ILE A 151 -12.18 -10.74 19.52
C ILE A 151 -13.65 -11.02 19.88
N ASN A 152 -14.07 -12.29 19.93
CA ASN A 152 -15.41 -12.65 20.42
C ASN A 152 -15.64 -12.21 21.88
N ALA A 153 -14.67 -12.43 22.76
CA ALA A 153 -14.77 -12.02 24.14
C ALA A 153 -14.85 -10.49 24.27
N VAL A 154 -14.09 -9.76 23.46
CA VAL A 154 -14.13 -8.29 23.38
C VAL A 154 -15.52 -7.79 22.94
N ILE A 155 -16.08 -8.32 21.85
CA ILE A 155 -17.41 -7.93 21.36
C ILE A 155 -18.49 -8.25 22.39
N ASN A 156 -18.47 -9.45 22.97
CA ASN A 156 -19.41 -9.82 24.02
C ASN A 156 -19.28 -8.92 25.25
N TYR A 157 -18.05 -8.54 25.63
CA TYR A 157 -17.82 -7.61 26.72
C TYR A 157 -18.38 -6.22 26.42
N ILE A 158 -18.18 -5.68 25.22
CA ILE A 158 -18.80 -4.42 24.77
C ILE A 158 -20.34 -4.53 24.85
N ASN A 159 -20.92 -5.56 24.25
CA ASN A 159 -22.37 -5.76 24.16
C ASN A 159 -23.05 -5.87 25.53
N ASN A 160 -22.42 -6.61 26.45
CA ASN A 160 -22.93 -6.82 27.82
C ASN A 160 -22.85 -5.56 28.69
N ASN A 161 -22.01 -4.59 28.34
CA ASN A 161 -21.80 -3.36 29.11
C ASN A 161 -22.43 -2.12 28.44
N GLY A 162 -23.48 -2.31 27.64
CA GLY A 162 -24.26 -1.21 27.06
C GLY A 162 -24.01 -0.96 25.58
N GLY A 163 -22.98 -1.58 24.99
CA GLY A 163 -22.62 -1.44 23.59
C GLY A 163 -21.42 -0.51 23.36
N PHE A 164 -21.08 -0.32 22.10
CA PHE A 164 -19.97 0.50 21.65
C PHE A 164 -20.17 1.96 22.05
N SER A 165 -19.16 2.53 22.71
CA SER A 165 -19.05 3.96 22.96
C SER A 165 -17.61 4.41 22.71
N SER A 166 -17.50 5.40 21.84
CA SER A 166 -16.28 5.93 21.30
C SER A 166 -15.82 7.17 22.05
N VAL A 167 -14.52 7.43 22.01
CA VAL A 167 -13.88 8.51 22.77
C VAL A 167 -14.32 9.90 22.28
N TYR A 168 -14.60 10.07 20.98
CA TYR A 168 -15.04 11.34 20.42
C TYR A 168 -16.54 11.41 20.12
N GLY A 169 -17.35 10.49 20.67
CA GLY A 169 -18.81 10.58 20.70
C GLY A 169 -19.51 10.22 19.39
N HIS A 170 -18.86 9.47 18.50
CA HIS A 170 -19.48 8.97 17.27
C HIS A 170 -20.31 7.69 17.48
N ASP A 171 -21.16 7.63 18.51
CA ASP A 171 -21.82 6.40 19.00
C ASP A 171 -23.10 6.02 18.24
N SER A 172 -23.15 6.28 16.94
CA SER A 172 -24.30 6.02 16.07
C SER A 172 -23.89 5.22 14.84
N ILE A 173 -24.71 4.22 14.46
CA ILE A 173 -24.50 3.46 13.22
C ILE A 173 -24.42 4.39 12.00
N LEU A 174 -25.12 5.52 12.00
CA LEU A 174 -25.11 6.49 10.90
C LEU A 174 -23.72 7.08 10.61
N HIS A 175 -22.78 6.98 11.55
CA HIS A 175 -21.40 7.38 11.34
C HIS A 175 -20.57 6.34 10.59
N TYR A 176 -20.92 5.05 10.72
CA TYR A 176 -20.13 3.91 10.25
C TYR A 176 -20.76 3.09 9.13
N ASP A 177 -21.99 3.45 8.73
CA ASP A 177 -22.77 2.78 7.69
C ASP A 177 -23.11 3.80 6.60
N LYS A 178 -22.36 3.77 5.50
CA LYS A 178 -22.52 4.69 4.36
C LYS A 178 -22.84 3.94 3.08
N ILE A 179 -22.41 2.70 2.94
CA ILE A 179 -22.48 1.94 1.71
C ILE A 179 -22.87 0.49 1.99
N THR A 180 -23.31 -0.22 0.96
CA THR A 180 -23.26 -1.68 0.99
C THR A 180 -21.90 -2.13 0.49
N VAL A 181 -21.09 -2.71 1.36
CA VAL A 181 -19.81 -3.28 0.94
C VAL A 181 -20.05 -4.50 0.07
N GLY A 182 -19.30 -4.60 -1.04
CA GLY A 182 -19.46 -5.70 -1.99
C GLY A 182 -18.94 -7.04 -1.45
N SER A 183 -19.63 -8.10 -1.84
CA SER A 183 -19.20 -9.50 -1.70
C SER A 183 -18.15 -9.90 -2.75
N TRP A 184 -17.58 -11.10 -2.62
CA TRP A 184 -16.68 -11.70 -3.62
C TRP A 184 -17.32 -11.88 -5.01
N ALA A 185 -18.66 -11.95 -5.08
CA ALA A 185 -19.38 -12.00 -6.36
C ALA A 185 -19.45 -10.64 -7.06
N GLU A 186 -19.23 -9.55 -6.32
CA GLU A 186 -19.46 -8.18 -6.75
C GLU A 186 -18.16 -7.39 -6.96
N GLU A 187 -17.02 -8.05 -6.94
CA GLU A 187 -15.69 -7.44 -7.15
C GLU A 187 -15.63 -6.62 -8.44
N GLY A 188 -15.35 -5.31 -8.36
CA GLY A 188 -15.34 -4.41 -9.52
C GLY A 188 -16.73 -4.01 -10.04
N LEU A 189 -17.82 -4.52 -9.47
CA LEU A 189 -19.16 -3.96 -9.70
C LEU A 189 -19.36 -2.70 -8.86
N LEU A 190 -20.18 -1.79 -9.36
CA LEU A 190 -20.56 -0.58 -8.63
C LEU A 190 -21.24 -0.97 -7.32
N LYS A 191 -20.78 -0.39 -6.20
CA LYS A 191 -21.34 -0.62 -4.88
C LYS A 191 -22.58 0.25 -4.68
N ALA A 192 -23.55 -0.25 -3.91
CA ALA A 192 -24.68 0.58 -3.54
C ALA A 192 -24.21 1.68 -2.57
N LEU A 193 -24.39 2.94 -2.97
CA LEU A 193 -23.98 4.11 -2.18
C LEU A 193 -25.05 4.52 -1.17
N THR A 194 -25.59 3.53 -0.48
CA THR A 194 -26.68 3.67 0.49
C THR A 194 -26.37 2.82 1.72
N PRO A 195 -26.68 3.30 2.93
CA PRO A 195 -26.54 2.53 4.17
C PRO A 195 -27.34 1.22 4.14
N ASN A 196 -26.85 0.17 4.80
CA ASN A 196 -27.47 -1.16 4.84
C ASN A 196 -27.68 -1.73 6.27
N ASN A 197 -27.54 -0.90 7.29
CA ASN A 197 -27.51 -1.25 8.71
C ASN A 197 -26.38 -2.23 9.08
N LYS A 198 -25.20 -2.03 8.52
CA LYS A 198 -23.98 -2.73 8.91
C LYS A 198 -22.82 -1.75 9.00
N ILE A 199 -21.82 -2.10 9.81
CA ILE A 199 -20.61 -1.30 9.94
C ILE A 199 -19.72 -1.56 8.71
N ASP A 200 -19.46 -0.52 7.92
CA ASP A 200 -18.70 -0.57 6.67
C ASP A 200 -17.30 -1.19 6.88
N TYR A 201 -16.56 -0.68 7.88
CA TYR A 201 -15.18 -1.09 8.16
C TYR A 201 -14.84 -0.97 9.67
N THR A 202 -14.42 -2.08 10.26
CA THR A 202 -13.97 -2.19 11.65
C THR A 202 -12.51 -2.65 11.70
N GLN A 203 -11.69 -2.05 12.55
CA GLN A 203 -10.34 -2.52 12.84
C GLN A 203 -10.19 -2.85 14.33
N PHE A 204 -9.58 -4.00 14.62
CA PHE A 204 -9.18 -4.41 15.96
C PHE A 204 -7.67 -4.28 16.11
N LEU A 205 -7.24 -3.45 17.05
CA LEU A 205 -5.83 -3.12 17.26
C LEU A 205 -5.41 -3.62 18.64
N ILE A 206 -4.63 -4.70 18.69
CA ILE A 206 -4.28 -5.41 19.92
C ILE A 206 -2.93 -4.91 20.43
N ARG A 207 -2.92 -4.46 21.70
CA ARG A 207 -1.72 -3.98 22.38
C ARG A 207 -0.74 -5.08 22.70
N ASN A 208 -1.19 -6.20 23.24
CA ASN A 208 -0.30 -7.11 23.95
C ASN A 208 -0.69 -8.57 23.77
N SER A 209 -0.92 -8.98 22.52
CA SER A 209 -0.94 -10.41 22.18
C SER A 209 0.44 -11.02 22.39
N ALA A 210 0.48 -12.31 22.73
CA ALA A 210 1.73 -13.01 22.97
C ALA A 210 1.69 -14.37 22.27
N ILE A 211 2.71 -14.67 21.47
CA ILE A 211 2.92 -15.99 20.88
C ILE A 211 4.38 -16.37 21.09
N TYR A 212 4.61 -17.58 21.61
CA TYR A 212 5.94 -18.14 21.73
C TYR A 212 6.19 -19.14 20.62
N ASP A 213 7.12 -18.78 19.73
CA ASP A 213 7.56 -19.61 18.63
C ASP A 213 9.03 -20.01 18.83
N THR A 214 9.28 -21.30 18.89
CA THR A 214 10.62 -21.91 19.00
C THR A 214 11.46 -21.76 17.73
N THR A 215 10.91 -21.25 16.62
CA THR A 215 11.66 -21.06 15.36
C THR A 215 12.49 -19.78 15.31
N ILE A 216 12.34 -18.87 16.29
CA ILE A 216 13.29 -17.77 16.50
C ILE A 216 14.43 -18.30 17.38
N TYR A 217 15.63 -18.39 16.79
CA TYR A 217 16.91 -18.82 17.37
C TYR A 217 17.00 -18.66 18.90
N THR A 218 16.56 -19.70 19.62
CA THR A 218 16.92 -19.93 21.02
C THR A 218 17.39 -21.38 21.14
N PRO A 219 18.49 -21.69 21.84
CA PRO A 219 19.15 -22.99 21.73
C PRO A 219 18.46 -24.11 22.55
N ASN A 220 17.16 -24.01 22.83
CA ASN A 220 16.48 -24.99 23.69
C ASN A 220 14.98 -25.19 23.34
N PRO A 221 14.61 -26.26 22.61
CA PRO A 221 13.27 -26.46 22.03
C PRO A 221 12.23 -27.14 22.96
N THR A 222 12.39 -27.12 24.29
CA THR A 222 11.51 -27.89 25.21
C THR A 222 10.62 -27.07 26.15
N LEU A 223 10.36 -25.80 25.86
CA LEU A 223 9.44 -24.97 26.66
C LEU A 223 8.16 -24.63 25.88
N LEU A 224 7.03 -25.04 26.45
CA LEU A 224 5.64 -24.95 25.98
C LEU A 224 5.34 -23.77 25.02
N GLN A 225 4.73 -24.08 23.86
CA GLN A 225 4.04 -23.11 23.02
C GLN A 225 2.88 -22.50 23.82
N TYR A 226 2.92 -21.19 24.05
CA TYR A 226 1.77 -20.44 24.56
C TYR A 226 1.38 -19.42 23.52
N SER A 227 0.07 -19.29 23.32
CA SER A 227 -0.50 -18.30 22.42
C SER A 227 -1.70 -17.63 23.06
N TYR A 228 -1.65 -16.30 23.08
CA TYR A 228 -2.64 -15.39 23.60
C TYR A 228 -2.97 -14.41 22.48
N GLY A 229 -4.01 -14.72 21.72
CA GLY A 229 -4.47 -13.93 20.58
C GLY A 229 -3.82 -14.26 19.24
N ASP A 230 -2.92 -15.24 19.16
CA ASP A 230 -2.30 -15.78 17.93
C ASP A 230 -1.64 -14.77 16.95
N LEU A 231 -1.32 -13.55 17.39
CA LEU A 231 -0.64 -12.54 16.56
C LEU A 231 0.65 -12.03 17.20
N ARG A 232 1.70 -11.84 16.39
CA ARG A 232 2.95 -11.16 16.79
C ARG A 232 2.83 -9.66 16.56
N CYS A 233 3.68 -8.88 17.25
CA CYS A 233 3.86 -7.48 16.94
C CYS A 233 4.10 -7.26 15.44
N GLY A 234 3.36 -6.33 14.85
CA GLY A 234 3.44 -6.05 13.43
C GLY A 234 2.94 -7.20 12.56
N TRP A 235 2.01 -8.02 13.05
CA TRP A 235 1.27 -8.99 12.25
C TRP A 235 -0.22 -8.66 12.28
N GLY A 236 -0.91 -8.96 11.17
CA GLY A 236 -2.34 -8.73 11.03
C GLY A 236 -2.94 -9.56 9.92
N ASN A 237 -4.27 -9.55 9.84
CA ASN A 237 -5.04 -10.21 8.79
C ASN A 237 -6.42 -9.56 8.61
N VAL A 238 -7.09 -9.93 7.52
CA VAL A 238 -8.54 -9.74 7.38
C VAL A 238 -9.25 -10.62 8.40
N GLY A 239 -10.14 -10.01 9.19
CA GLY A 239 -10.91 -10.67 10.24
C GLY A 239 -11.95 -11.65 9.70
N SER A 240 -12.32 -12.60 10.55
CA SER A 240 -13.39 -13.56 10.32
C SER A 240 -14.78 -12.94 10.52
N THR A 241 -15.84 -13.70 10.25
CA THR A 241 -17.18 -13.34 10.73
C THR A 241 -17.21 -13.42 12.26
N TYR A 242 -17.58 -12.32 12.91
CA TYR A 242 -17.75 -12.21 14.36
C TYR A 242 -19.21 -11.91 14.72
N PRO A 243 -19.62 -12.06 16.00
CA PRO A 243 -20.92 -11.61 16.47
C PRO A 243 -21.16 -10.14 16.17
N SER A 244 -22.42 -9.78 15.97
CA SER A 244 -22.85 -8.40 15.77
C SER A 244 -22.47 -7.52 16.97
N LEU A 245 -22.07 -6.28 16.70
CA LEU A 245 -21.70 -5.29 17.71
C LEU A 245 -22.91 -4.43 18.08
N LYS A 246 -23.15 -4.26 19.37
CA LYS A 246 -24.23 -3.41 19.89
C LYS A 246 -23.83 -1.94 19.76
N ILE A 247 -24.64 -1.13 19.10
CA ILE A 247 -24.53 0.34 19.06
C ILE A 247 -25.88 0.91 19.51
N GLY A 248 -25.89 1.66 20.62
CA GLY A 248 -27.13 2.08 21.25
C GLY A 248 -27.98 0.87 21.68
N ALA A 249 -29.20 0.76 21.14
CA ALA A 249 -30.14 -0.30 21.50
C ALA A 249 -30.13 -1.52 20.55
N ALA A 250 -29.41 -1.45 19.43
CA ALA A 250 -29.46 -2.47 18.37
C ALA A 250 -28.09 -3.11 18.13
N ASN A 251 -28.09 -4.31 17.54
CA ASN A 251 -26.88 -5.02 17.13
C ASN A 251 -26.70 -4.90 15.61
N TYR A 252 -25.48 -4.67 15.18
CA TYR A 252 -25.11 -4.46 13.78
C TYR A 252 -23.97 -5.39 13.38
N ASP A 253 -24.08 -6.01 12.22
CA ASP A 253 -22.99 -6.81 11.65
C ASP A 253 -21.86 -5.89 11.17
N MET A 254 -20.64 -6.43 11.11
CA MET A 254 -19.47 -5.75 10.55
C MET A 254 -19.13 -6.37 9.19
N GLU A 255 -18.99 -5.55 8.15
CA GLU A 255 -18.81 -6.04 6.78
C GLU A 255 -17.35 -6.32 6.42
N LYS A 256 -16.46 -5.37 6.73
CA LYS A 256 -15.01 -5.54 6.62
C LYS A 256 -14.36 -5.37 7.96
N ILE A 257 -13.47 -6.31 8.25
CA ILE A 257 -12.81 -6.41 9.54
C ILE A 257 -11.33 -6.61 9.27
N SER A 258 -10.49 -5.86 9.96
CA SER A 258 -9.06 -6.12 10.09
C SER A 258 -8.72 -6.36 11.56
N VAL A 259 -7.75 -7.22 11.81
CA VAL A 259 -7.28 -7.53 13.17
C VAL A 259 -5.77 -7.54 13.18
N GLN A 260 -5.16 -6.74 14.05
CA GLN A 260 -3.72 -6.53 14.08
C GLN A 260 -3.17 -6.48 15.49
N ALA A 261 -1.98 -7.02 15.66
CA ALA A 261 -1.20 -6.82 16.87
C ALA A 261 -0.22 -5.68 16.63
N ILE A 262 -0.61 -4.50 17.11
CA ILE A 262 0.16 -3.26 16.90
C ILE A 262 1.18 -3.02 18.00
N CYS A 263 1.10 -3.82 19.06
CA CYS A 263 1.99 -3.70 20.19
C CYS A 263 1.84 -2.33 20.89
N ALA A 264 2.78 -1.94 21.73
CA ALA A 264 2.78 -0.60 22.31
C ALA A 264 3.43 0.46 21.40
N SER A 265 3.38 0.24 20.08
CA SER A 265 4.02 1.06 19.03
C SER A 265 3.20 2.31 18.69
N ASN A 266 3.82 3.29 18.05
CA ASN A 266 3.15 4.48 17.54
C ASN A 266 2.70 4.29 16.08
N LEU A 267 1.44 3.94 15.83
CA LEU A 267 0.91 3.79 14.47
C LEU A 267 0.94 5.09 13.64
N ALA A 268 1.01 6.25 14.28
CA ALA A 268 1.06 7.51 13.55
C ALA A 268 2.40 7.72 12.84
N GLU A 269 3.49 7.13 13.36
CA GLU A 269 4.85 7.23 12.80
C GLU A 269 5.15 6.10 11.79
N GLU A 270 4.33 5.04 11.79
CA GLU A 270 4.34 3.94 10.85
C GLU A 270 3.36 4.25 9.70
N ILE A 271 3.80 4.95 8.65
CA ILE A 271 2.87 5.38 7.58
C ILE A 271 2.43 4.20 6.70
N VAL A 272 3.33 3.24 6.44
CA VAL A 272 3.06 2.01 5.67
C VAL A 272 2.75 0.89 6.65
N THR A 273 1.63 1.01 7.37
CA THR A 273 1.17 -0.03 8.30
C THR A 273 0.51 -1.19 7.59
N ILE A 274 0.43 -2.32 8.30
CA ILE A 274 -0.44 -3.43 7.89
C ILE A 274 -1.89 -2.95 7.75
N GLU A 275 -2.41 -2.08 8.61
CA GLU A 275 -3.78 -1.53 8.41
C GLU A 275 -3.93 -0.80 7.09
N SER A 276 -2.94 0.02 6.73
CA SER A 276 -2.98 0.67 5.43
C SER A 276 -2.98 -0.35 4.30
N HIS A 277 -2.21 -1.43 4.41
CA HIS A 277 -2.17 -2.52 3.44
C HIS A 277 -3.48 -3.32 3.35
N GLU A 278 -4.05 -3.71 4.49
CA GLU A 278 -5.29 -4.50 4.57
C GLU A 278 -6.50 -3.71 4.08
N PHE A 279 -6.54 -2.40 4.33
CA PHE A 279 -7.57 -1.55 3.72
C PHE A 279 -7.39 -1.46 2.20
N ALA A 280 -6.15 -1.40 1.69
CA ALA A 280 -5.88 -1.36 0.25
C ALA A 280 -6.41 -2.61 -0.48
N HIS A 281 -6.39 -3.78 0.16
CA HIS A 281 -7.03 -5.00 -0.37
C HIS A 281 -8.52 -4.79 -0.69
N THR A 282 -9.23 -3.98 0.09
CA THR A 282 -10.65 -3.70 -0.15
C THR A 282 -10.88 -2.84 -1.39
N LEU A 283 -9.85 -2.14 -1.88
CA LEU A 283 -9.90 -1.25 -3.04
C LEU A 283 -9.34 -1.92 -4.29
N LEU A 284 -8.15 -2.50 -4.22
CA LEU A 284 -7.35 -2.89 -5.38
C LEU A 284 -7.49 -4.36 -5.76
N GLY A 285 -7.77 -5.25 -4.80
CA GLY A 285 -7.95 -6.69 -5.00
C GLY A 285 -7.39 -7.52 -3.85
N GLY A 286 -7.57 -8.85 -3.91
CA GLY A 286 -7.00 -9.79 -2.93
C GLY A 286 -5.47 -9.92 -3.01
N ASN A 287 -4.90 -11.00 -2.46
CA ASN A 287 -3.44 -11.22 -2.44
C ASN A 287 -2.81 -11.32 -3.85
N ASN A 288 -3.60 -11.57 -4.88
CA ASN A 288 -3.16 -11.48 -6.28
C ASN A 288 -2.84 -10.04 -6.69
N MET A 289 -3.26 -9.03 -5.95
CA MET A 289 -2.89 -7.64 -6.21
C MET A 289 -1.75 -7.15 -5.31
N HIS A 290 -1.11 -8.05 -4.54
CA HIS A 290 0.15 -7.72 -3.86
C HIS A 290 1.19 -7.26 -4.86
N THR A 291 1.77 -6.10 -4.60
CA THR A 291 2.84 -5.47 -5.36
C THR A 291 3.54 -4.45 -4.44
N SER A 292 4.51 -3.68 -4.93
CA SER A 292 5.08 -2.55 -4.19
C SER A 292 5.70 -2.91 -2.82
N GLY A 293 6.31 -4.10 -2.71
CA GLY A 293 6.84 -4.63 -1.45
C GLY A 293 5.84 -5.36 -0.56
N GLY A 294 4.60 -5.59 -1.03
CA GLY A 294 3.57 -6.34 -0.31
C GLY A 294 3.62 -7.86 -0.50
N HIS A 295 4.35 -8.35 -1.51
CA HIS A 295 4.37 -9.77 -1.82
C HIS A 295 5.23 -10.58 -0.85
N HIS A 296 4.83 -11.84 -0.61
CA HIS A 296 5.58 -12.80 0.18
C HIS A 296 5.48 -14.20 -0.43
N TYR A 297 6.57 -14.98 -0.36
CA TYR A 297 6.63 -16.35 -0.90
C TYR A 297 5.68 -17.35 -0.22
N GLY A 298 5.10 -17.00 0.93
CA GLY A 298 4.07 -17.82 1.59
C GLY A 298 2.68 -17.71 0.94
N GLY A 299 2.50 -16.79 -0.01
CA GLY A 299 1.24 -16.62 -0.72
C GLY A 299 1.02 -17.71 -1.77
N LEU A 300 -0.25 -18.04 -2.03
CA LEU A 300 -0.64 -18.99 -3.09
C LEU A 300 -0.55 -18.40 -4.51
N ASN A 301 -0.16 -17.13 -4.64
CA ASN A 301 -0.12 -16.42 -5.91
C ASN A 301 1.29 -16.48 -6.52
N ASN A 302 1.32 -16.42 -7.85
CA ASN A 302 2.54 -16.54 -8.61
C ASN A 302 3.18 -15.15 -8.81
N GLY A 303 4.46 -15.02 -8.45
CA GLY A 303 5.25 -13.83 -8.75
C GLY A 303 5.64 -13.79 -10.22
N ALA A 304 5.51 -12.63 -10.88
CA ALA A 304 5.96 -12.47 -12.27
C ALA A 304 7.49 -12.58 -12.41
N PHE A 305 8.22 -12.29 -11.33
CA PHE A 305 9.67 -12.27 -11.25
C PHE A 305 10.20 -13.41 -10.38
N LEU A 306 11.51 -13.65 -10.45
CA LEU A 306 12.17 -14.67 -9.64
C LEU A 306 12.25 -14.25 -8.16
N GLY A 307 12.50 -12.96 -7.93
CA GLY A 307 12.53 -12.33 -6.61
C GLY A 307 11.19 -11.78 -6.18
N LYS A 308 11.04 -11.59 -4.87
CA LYS A 308 10.08 -10.61 -4.36
C LYS A 308 10.58 -9.23 -4.74
N GLU A 309 9.70 -8.42 -5.27
CA GLU A 309 10.00 -7.03 -5.59
C GLU A 309 9.65 -6.11 -4.42
N GLY A 310 10.49 -5.11 -4.22
CA GLY A 310 10.22 -3.94 -3.38
C GLY A 310 9.36 -2.92 -4.13
N GLY A 311 9.74 -1.65 -4.08
CA GLY A 311 8.99 -0.55 -4.69
C GLY A 311 7.95 0.06 -3.76
N TYR A 312 7.03 0.87 -4.30
CA TYR A 312 6.17 1.74 -3.49
C TYR A 312 4.73 1.76 -4.00
N GLY A 313 3.77 1.95 -3.09
CA GLY A 313 2.34 1.81 -3.36
C GLY A 313 1.51 1.52 -2.11
N LEU A 314 0.18 1.55 -2.25
CA LEU A 314 -0.80 1.19 -1.24
C LEU A 314 -0.82 -0.31 -0.94
N MET A 315 -0.54 -1.14 -1.94
CA MET A 315 -0.39 -2.58 -1.75
C MET A 315 0.97 -2.95 -1.14
N GLY A 316 1.85 -1.98 -0.88
CA GLY A 316 3.08 -2.18 -0.13
C GLY A 316 2.84 -2.46 1.35
N ASN A 317 3.85 -3.00 2.03
CA ASN A 317 3.86 -3.24 3.48
C ASN A 317 5.29 -3.00 4.00
N ALA A 318 5.81 -3.83 4.90
CA ALA A 318 7.13 -3.70 5.49
C ALA A 318 8.28 -3.63 4.49
N ASN A 319 8.11 -4.15 3.26
CA ASN A 319 9.12 -4.06 2.18
C ASN A 319 8.88 -2.91 1.20
N SER A 320 8.00 -1.96 1.50
CA SER A 320 7.73 -0.81 0.64
C SER A 320 8.80 0.28 0.81
N GLY A 321 9.16 0.93 -0.29
CA GLY A 321 10.23 1.91 -0.35
C GLY A 321 9.80 3.35 -0.05
N LEU A 322 8.71 3.84 -0.66
CA LEU A 322 8.12 5.17 -0.40
C LEU A 322 6.79 5.04 0.34
N THR A 323 6.44 6.09 1.06
CA THR A 323 5.17 6.19 1.80
C THR A 323 3.97 6.55 0.91
N SER A 324 4.20 7.12 -0.27
CA SER A 324 3.17 7.52 -1.23
C SER A 324 2.61 6.33 -2.04
N CYS A 325 1.41 6.49 -2.62
CA CYS A 325 0.92 5.58 -3.66
C CYS A 325 1.76 5.69 -4.94
N ASN A 326 1.49 4.82 -5.94
CA ASN A 326 2.04 4.94 -7.29
C ASN A 326 0.94 5.25 -8.33
N ALA A 327 1.34 5.64 -9.55
CA ALA A 327 0.44 5.99 -10.64
C ALA A 327 -0.33 4.79 -11.17
N TYR A 328 0.22 3.57 -11.09
CA TYR A 328 -0.47 2.35 -11.50
C TYR A 328 -1.72 2.11 -10.65
N GLU A 329 -1.64 2.26 -9.34
CA GLU A 329 -2.77 2.11 -8.41
C GLU A 329 -3.79 3.24 -8.57
N ARG A 330 -3.33 4.50 -8.74
CA ARG A 330 -4.23 5.63 -9.08
C ARG A 330 -4.99 5.38 -10.38
N TRP A 331 -4.30 4.88 -11.40
CA TRP A 331 -4.91 4.51 -12.68
C TRP A 331 -5.96 3.39 -12.51
N LYS A 332 -5.65 2.33 -11.73
CA LYS A 332 -6.60 1.26 -11.43
C LYS A 332 -7.85 1.79 -10.73
N LEU A 333 -7.72 2.69 -9.77
CA LEU A 333 -8.86 3.25 -9.03
C LEU A 333 -9.52 4.46 -9.71
N ASN A 334 -8.96 4.91 -10.83
CA ASN A 334 -9.38 6.13 -11.52
C ASN A 334 -9.40 7.35 -10.58
N TRP A 335 -8.33 7.49 -9.81
CA TRP A 335 -8.04 8.65 -8.97
C TRP A 335 -7.21 9.66 -9.74
N TYR A 336 -7.71 10.89 -9.82
CA TYR A 336 -7.04 12.01 -10.44
C TYR A 336 -7.50 13.30 -9.77
N SER A 337 -6.67 14.32 -9.82
CA SER A 337 -7.03 15.65 -9.34
C SER A 337 -7.91 16.36 -10.38
N SER A 338 -9.14 16.73 -10.02
CA SER A 338 -9.99 17.58 -10.88
C SER A 338 -9.39 18.97 -11.09
N THR A 339 -8.54 19.44 -10.17
CA THR A 339 -7.84 20.73 -10.26
C THR A 339 -6.70 20.68 -11.27
N TYR A 340 -5.86 19.64 -11.22
CA TYR A 340 -4.66 19.55 -12.05
C TYR A 340 -4.83 18.72 -13.33
N ASN A 341 -5.90 17.92 -13.41
CA ASN A 341 -6.33 17.13 -14.55
C ASN A 341 -7.85 17.28 -14.77
N PRO A 342 -8.32 18.48 -15.16
CA PRO A 342 -9.74 18.75 -15.39
C PRO A 342 -10.32 17.95 -16.58
N SER A 343 -9.46 17.48 -17.49
CA SER A 343 -9.84 16.64 -18.62
C SER A 343 -10.16 15.19 -18.23
N GLY A 344 -9.83 14.77 -17.00
CA GLY A 344 -10.13 13.42 -16.50
C GLY A 344 -9.39 12.30 -17.23
N TYR A 345 -8.20 12.57 -17.78
CA TYR A 345 -7.38 11.51 -18.38
C TYR A 345 -6.92 10.51 -17.30
N PRO A 346 -7.07 9.19 -17.48
CA PRO A 346 -6.69 8.21 -16.45
C PRO A 346 -5.20 8.24 -16.09
N ILE A 347 -4.35 8.59 -17.05
CA ILE A 347 -2.90 8.81 -16.89
C ILE A 347 -2.61 10.09 -17.65
N ALA A 348 -2.09 11.10 -16.94
CA ALA A 348 -2.00 12.45 -17.46
C ALA A 348 -0.61 13.05 -17.20
N GLY A 349 -0.20 13.93 -18.09
CA GLY A 349 0.94 14.83 -17.90
C GLY A 349 0.64 16.16 -18.57
N ARG A 350 1.60 17.08 -18.57
CA ARG A 350 1.46 18.35 -19.27
C ARG A 350 2.11 18.26 -20.65
N ASN A 351 1.59 18.99 -21.62
CA ASN A 351 2.25 19.13 -22.91
C ASN A 351 3.63 19.81 -22.77
N SER A 352 4.43 19.77 -23.83
CA SER A 352 5.79 20.32 -23.84
C SER A 352 5.90 21.82 -23.49
N SER A 353 4.83 22.59 -23.68
CA SER A 353 4.76 24.00 -23.27
C SER A 353 4.23 24.22 -21.85
N ASN A 354 3.94 23.16 -21.11
CA ASN A 354 3.37 23.17 -19.76
C ASN A 354 2.01 23.91 -19.64
N THR A 355 1.23 23.98 -20.72
CA THR A 355 -0.02 24.77 -20.79
C THR A 355 -1.28 23.94 -20.67
N ASN A 356 -1.29 22.71 -21.20
CA ASN A 356 -2.46 21.85 -21.23
C ASN A 356 -2.15 20.48 -20.64
N THR A 357 -3.12 19.91 -19.93
CA THR A 357 -3.07 18.51 -19.51
C THR A 357 -3.42 17.63 -20.70
N ILE A 358 -2.64 16.59 -20.94
CA ILE A 358 -2.77 15.64 -22.05
C ILE A 358 -2.66 14.20 -21.53
N SER A 359 -3.22 13.25 -22.28
CA SER A 359 -2.98 11.83 -22.03
C SER A 359 -1.50 11.49 -22.22
N SER A 360 -0.93 10.77 -21.26
CA SER A 360 0.48 10.34 -21.22
C SER A 360 0.62 8.82 -21.13
N ASP A 361 -0.44 8.09 -21.47
CA ASP A 361 -0.41 6.66 -21.78
C ASP A 361 -0.12 6.48 -23.27
N ILE A 362 1.09 6.05 -23.61
CA ILE A 362 1.59 6.01 -25.00
C ILE A 362 2.18 4.65 -25.37
N LYS A 363 2.21 4.40 -26.68
CA LYS A 363 2.83 3.23 -27.32
C LYS A 363 3.60 3.69 -28.56
N LYS A 364 4.45 2.80 -29.10
CA LYS A 364 5.27 3.07 -30.29
C LYS A 364 4.53 3.69 -31.48
N SER A 365 3.30 3.26 -31.76
CA SER A 365 2.49 3.80 -32.88
C SER A 365 2.10 5.27 -32.71
N ASP A 366 2.23 5.84 -31.52
CA ASP A 366 1.84 7.23 -31.25
C ASP A 366 2.96 8.22 -31.61
N GLY A 367 4.13 7.69 -32.02
CA GLY A 367 5.32 8.47 -32.37
C GLY A 367 6.02 9.07 -31.16
N SER A 368 7.10 9.82 -31.42
CA SER A 368 7.85 10.49 -30.36
C SER A 368 7.00 11.58 -29.67
N LYS A 369 7.13 11.70 -28.36
CA LYS A 369 6.34 12.62 -27.53
C LYS A 369 7.18 13.27 -26.45
N SER A 370 6.73 14.44 -26.02
CA SER A 370 7.35 15.20 -24.93
C SER A 370 6.30 15.61 -23.91
N PHE A 371 6.59 15.37 -22.64
CA PHE A 371 5.72 15.70 -21.51
C PHE A 371 6.47 16.57 -20.50
N ILE A 372 5.74 17.41 -19.78
CA ILE A 372 6.23 18.02 -18.54
C ILE A 372 5.50 17.31 -17.38
N LEU A 373 6.28 16.78 -16.43
CA LEU A 373 5.80 16.16 -15.20
C LEU A 373 6.04 17.12 -14.04
N ARG A 374 4.96 17.61 -13.46
CA ARG A 374 5.00 18.26 -12.14
C ARG A 374 5.10 17.19 -11.05
N ASP A 375 5.09 17.61 -9.80
CA ASP A 375 5.10 16.68 -8.66
C ASP A 375 3.89 15.71 -8.71
N PHE A 376 4.19 14.42 -8.76
CA PHE A 376 3.22 13.34 -8.87
C PHE A 376 2.28 13.34 -7.68
N VAL A 377 2.80 13.52 -6.46
CA VAL A 377 1.96 13.40 -5.24
C VAL A 377 0.92 14.52 -5.18
N THR A 378 1.29 15.76 -5.56
CA THR A 378 0.37 16.91 -5.58
C THR A 378 -0.49 17.04 -6.83
N THR A 379 0.01 16.65 -8.01
CA THR A 379 -0.69 16.91 -9.29
C THR A 379 -1.19 15.66 -10.02
N GLY A 380 -0.58 14.50 -9.74
CA GLY A 380 -0.92 13.22 -10.39
C GLY A 380 -0.28 13.02 -11.75
N ASP A 381 0.65 13.90 -12.15
CA ASP A 381 1.35 13.77 -13.42
C ASP A 381 2.22 12.51 -13.46
N ALA A 382 2.04 11.66 -14.48
CA ALA A 382 2.85 10.46 -14.72
C ALA A 382 2.93 10.18 -16.23
N VAL A 383 3.88 9.35 -16.69
CA VAL A 383 3.88 8.79 -18.05
C VAL A 383 3.84 7.28 -17.97
N ARG A 384 3.01 6.65 -18.79
CA ARG A 384 3.04 5.21 -19.03
C ARG A 384 3.44 4.91 -20.47
N ILE A 385 4.48 4.13 -20.64
CA ILE A 385 5.04 3.79 -21.94
C ILE A 385 4.90 2.28 -22.15
N LYS A 386 4.05 1.86 -23.09
CA LYS A 386 3.98 0.45 -23.48
C LYS A 386 5.23 0.03 -24.23
N LEU A 387 5.96 -0.94 -23.69
CA LEU A 387 7.14 -1.47 -24.36
C LEU A 387 6.74 -2.22 -25.64
N PRO A 388 7.46 -1.99 -26.77
CA PRO A 388 7.21 -2.67 -28.02
C PRO A 388 7.75 -4.10 -27.96
N TYR A 389 7.13 -4.98 -28.74
CA TYR A 389 7.49 -6.40 -28.85
C TYR A 389 7.23 -7.20 -27.57
N LYS A 390 7.05 -8.51 -27.73
CA LYS A 390 6.93 -9.50 -26.65
C LYS A 390 6.87 -10.89 -27.28
N ASP A 391 7.12 -11.91 -26.48
CA ASP A 391 6.94 -13.29 -26.91
C ASP A 391 5.44 -13.56 -27.15
N THR A 392 5.14 -14.40 -28.13
CA THR A 392 3.76 -14.81 -28.42
C THR A 392 3.13 -15.42 -27.16
N GLY A 393 2.04 -14.81 -26.68
CA GLY A 393 1.32 -15.23 -25.47
C GLY A 393 1.77 -14.56 -24.17
N ALA A 394 2.95 -13.91 -24.14
CA ALA A 394 3.44 -13.22 -22.95
C ALA A 394 2.58 -11.98 -22.61
N ARG A 395 2.64 -11.54 -21.36
CA ARG A 395 1.97 -10.31 -20.91
C ARG A 395 2.61 -9.06 -21.53
N ASN A 396 1.82 -8.01 -21.70
CA ASN A 396 2.37 -6.70 -22.09
C ASN A 396 3.23 -6.15 -20.96
N GLN A 397 4.25 -5.37 -21.29
CA GLN A 397 5.09 -4.67 -20.32
C GLN A 397 5.02 -3.15 -20.52
N TYR A 398 5.17 -2.39 -19.44
CA TYR A 398 5.05 -0.94 -19.44
C TYR A 398 6.09 -0.32 -18.53
N ILE A 399 6.67 0.82 -18.91
CA ILE A 399 7.47 1.67 -18.02
C ILE A 399 6.56 2.79 -17.49
N TRP A 400 6.65 3.06 -16.21
CA TRP A 400 6.03 4.20 -15.54
C TRP A 400 7.08 5.19 -15.08
N LEU A 401 6.77 6.47 -15.19
CA LEU A 401 7.63 7.58 -14.77
C LEU A 401 6.81 8.57 -13.93
N GLU A 402 7.30 8.87 -12.73
CA GLU A 402 6.67 9.76 -11.75
C GLU A 402 7.71 10.75 -11.23
N ASN A 403 7.46 12.05 -11.32
CA ASN A 403 8.35 13.05 -10.69
C ASN A 403 7.92 13.26 -9.24
N HIS A 404 8.74 12.87 -8.28
CA HIS A 404 8.48 13.10 -6.85
C HIS A 404 9.26 14.31 -6.34
N GLN A 405 8.60 15.16 -5.56
CA GLN A 405 9.21 16.28 -4.86
C GLN A 405 9.39 15.96 -3.36
N ILE A 406 10.00 14.80 -3.08
CA ILE A 406 10.26 14.28 -1.73
C ILE A 406 10.85 15.37 -0.84
N GLY A 407 10.22 15.56 0.33
CA GLY A 407 10.61 16.57 1.32
C GLY A 407 10.29 18.03 0.96
N ASN A 408 9.88 18.31 -0.28
CA ASN A 408 9.63 19.66 -0.78
C ASN A 408 8.14 19.95 -1.04
N ASN A 409 7.26 18.95 -0.97
CA ASN A 409 5.83 19.07 -1.28
C ASN A 409 4.90 19.07 -0.05
N ASN A 410 5.44 18.92 1.18
CA ASN A 410 4.66 18.79 2.42
C ASN A 410 3.63 17.63 2.37
N LYS A 411 3.96 16.54 1.67
CA LYS A 411 3.14 15.33 1.54
C LYS A 411 3.75 14.14 2.28
N LEU A 412 2.99 13.06 2.41
CA LEU A 412 3.50 11.74 2.77
C LEU A 412 4.26 11.16 1.56
N ASP A 413 5.40 11.77 1.30
CA ASP A 413 6.29 11.48 0.17
C ASP A 413 7.74 11.51 0.67
N PHE A 414 8.14 10.36 1.19
CA PHE A 414 9.47 10.10 1.73
C PHE A 414 9.67 8.60 1.86
N LEU A 415 10.94 8.20 1.97
CA LEU A 415 11.35 6.81 2.15
C LEU A 415 10.79 6.21 3.44
N HIS A 416 10.29 4.99 3.37
CA HIS A 416 9.76 4.25 4.52
C HIS A 416 10.83 4.14 5.62
N TYR A 417 10.40 4.22 6.88
CA TYR A 417 11.23 4.29 8.08
C TYR A 417 12.13 5.54 8.21
N TYR A 418 12.04 6.55 7.33
CA TYR A 418 12.77 7.82 7.50
C TYR A 418 12.51 8.48 8.85
N THR A 419 11.25 8.48 9.28
CA THR A 419 10.80 9.06 10.55
C THR A 419 11.26 8.26 11.78
N GLN A 420 11.89 7.10 11.58
CA GLN A 420 12.29 6.19 12.65
C GLN A 420 13.81 6.04 12.73
N GLY A 421 14.38 6.40 13.88
CA GLY A 421 15.76 6.03 14.23
C GLY A 421 16.87 6.77 13.47
N GLY A 422 16.57 7.73 12.59
CA GLY A 422 17.53 8.66 11.98
C GLY A 422 18.61 8.05 11.07
N CYS A 423 18.56 6.73 10.82
CA CYS A 423 19.54 6.02 10.00
C CYS A 423 19.13 5.87 8.52
N ARG A 424 17.87 6.20 8.18
CA ARG A 424 17.34 6.22 6.81
C ARG A 424 17.38 7.66 6.25
N PRO A 425 17.74 7.86 4.98
CA PRO A 425 17.57 9.16 4.34
C PRO A 425 16.09 9.44 4.08
N GLN A 426 15.73 10.71 3.86
CA GLN A 426 14.37 11.11 3.51
C GLN A 426 13.95 10.62 2.11
N GLY A 427 14.92 10.44 1.22
CA GLY A 427 14.71 10.28 -0.21
C GLY A 427 15.18 11.52 -0.97
N LEU A 428 15.27 11.42 -2.29
CA LEU A 428 15.73 12.48 -3.17
C LEU A 428 14.63 12.84 -4.17
N ALA A 429 14.39 14.13 -4.39
CA ALA A 429 13.48 14.57 -5.44
C ALA A 429 14.03 14.20 -6.83
N GLY A 430 13.15 13.81 -7.75
CA GLY A 430 13.54 13.36 -9.09
C GLY A 430 12.48 12.46 -9.71
N VAL A 431 12.80 11.87 -10.87
CA VAL A 431 11.92 10.90 -11.52
C VAL A 431 12.17 9.52 -10.91
N TYR A 432 11.12 8.91 -10.36
CA TYR A 432 11.10 7.50 -9.98
C TYR A 432 10.43 6.69 -11.09
N ALA A 433 10.92 5.48 -11.32
CA ALA A 433 10.44 4.63 -12.40
C ALA A 433 10.21 3.19 -11.94
N PHE A 434 9.27 2.52 -12.60
CA PHE A 434 9.05 1.08 -12.44
C PHE A 434 8.49 0.47 -13.70
N LEU A 435 8.75 -0.83 -13.86
CA LEU A 435 8.16 -1.67 -14.89
C LEU A 435 6.88 -2.31 -14.36
N GLN A 436 5.84 -2.36 -15.17
CA GLN A 436 4.64 -3.16 -14.97
C GLN A 436 4.58 -4.32 -15.96
N VAL A 437 4.25 -5.51 -15.49
CA VAL A 437 3.94 -6.70 -16.31
C VAL A 437 2.46 -7.04 -16.21
N GLY A 438 1.74 -7.12 -17.33
CA GLY A 438 0.33 -7.53 -17.33
C GLY A 438 -0.57 -6.60 -16.52
N LYS A 439 -1.67 -7.14 -15.97
CA LYS A 439 -2.70 -6.39 -15.21
C LYS A 439 -3.17 -5.06 -15.82
N ASP A 440 -3.14 -5.00 -17.14
CA ASP A 440 -3.37 -3.79 -17.94
C ASP A 440 -4.85 -3.57 -18.31
N SER A 441 -5.77 -4.34 -17.72
CA SER A 441 -7.22 -4.13 -17.83
C SER A 441 -7.81 -3.48 -16.57
N VAL A 442 -8.66 -2.47 -16.79
CA VAL A 442 -9.44 -1.76 -15.76
C VAL A 442 -10.95 -1.89 -15.97
N ILE A 443 -11.38 -2.48 -17.09
CA ILE A 443 -12.77 -2.70 -17.46
C ILE A 443 -12.88 -3.98 -18.28
N HIS A 444 -13.77 -4.89 -17.88
CA HIS A 444 -13.95 -6.15 -18.59
C HIS A 444 -15.28 -6.83 -18.22
N SER A 445 -15.77 -7.73 -19.07
CA SER A 445 -16.95 -8.57 -18.77
C SER A 445 -16.62 -9.77 -17.88
N ASN A 446 -15.36 -9.96 -17.52
CA ASN A 446 -14.87 -10.99 -16.60
C ASN A 446 -13.94 -10.32 -15.58
N LYS A 447 -14.29 -10.38 -14.30
CA LYS A 447 -13.52 -9.81 -13.19
C LYS A 447 -12.07 -10.34 -13.13
N ASP A 448 -11.87 -11.60 -13.52
CA ASP A 448 -10.55 -12.23 -13.49
C ASP A 448 -9.59 -11.60 -14.51
N SER A 449 -10.10 -10.91 -15.52
CA SER A 449 -9.24 -10.16 -16.45
C SER A 449 -8.70 -8.86 -15.85
N ILE A 450 -9.39 -8.30 -14.84
CA ILE A 450 -9.01 -7.06 -14.14
C ILE A 450 -8.06 -7.37 -12.99
N TYR A 451 -8.44 -8.36 -12.17
CA TYR A 451 -7.73 -8.71 -10.94
C TYR A 451 -6.68 -9.81 -11.17
N GLN A 452 -6.85 -10.67 -12.19
CA GLN A 452 -5.92 -11.76 -12.55
C GLN A 452 -5.63 -12.66 -11.35
N PRO A 453 -6.57 -13.56 -10.99
CA PRO A 453 -6.36 -14.47 -9.88
C PRO A 453 -5.08 -15.28 -10.13
N HIS A 454 -4.33 -15.55 -9.06
CA HIS A 454 -3.07 -16.28 -9.09
C HIS A 454 -1.85 -15.55 -9.67
N GLU A 455 -1.94 -14.31 -10.15
CA GLU A 455 -0.74 -13.52 -10.50
C GLU A 455 -0.58 -12.41 -9.47
N ALA A 456 0.59 -12.28 -8.85
CA ALA A 456 0.98 -11.21 -7.95
C ALA A 456 2.35 -10.63 -8.37
N ASP A 457 2.77 -9.57 -7.69
CA ASP A 457 4.08 -8.94 -7.82
C ASP A 457 4.43 -8.56 -9.25
N ASN A 458 3.55 -7.73 -9.83
CA ASN A 458 3.60 -7.38 -11.24
C ASN A 458 4.33 -6.05 -11.51
N LEU A 459 4.93 -5.44 -10.50
CA LEU A 459 5.71 -4.22 -10.60
C LEU A 459 7.15 -4.48 -10.14
N MET A 460 8.12 -3.97 -10.87
CA MET A 460 9.55 -4.02 -10.55
C MET A 460 10.14 -2.63 -10.65
N VAL A 461 10.91 -2.19 -9.65
CA VAL A 461 11.54 -0.86 -9.67
C VAL A 461 12.56 -0.77 -10.81
N ILE A 462 12.62 0.39 -11.45
CA ILE A 462 13.72 0.77 -12.35
C ILE A 462 14.52 1.85 -11.61
N SER A 463 15.61 1.45 -10.98
CA SER A 463 16.45 2.34 -10.18
C SER A 463 17.44 3.12 -11.06
N ALA A 464 17.67 4.39 -10.75
CA ALA A 464 18.70 5.20 -11.41
C ALA A 464 20.14 4.72 -11.13
N GLU A 465 20.33 3.80 -10.17
CA GLU A 465 21.60 3.10 -9.97
C GLU A 465 21.90 2.08 -11.07
N GLY A 466 20.87 1.65 -11.79
CA GLY A 466 20.95 0.60 -12.79
C GLY A 466 21.02 -0.81 -12.20
N ASN A 467 21.20 -1.75 -13.10
CA ASN A 467 21.20 -3.19 -12.87
C ASN A 467 22.63 -3.71 -12.78
N TRP A 468 22.88 -4.62 -11.83
CA TRP A 468 24.22 -5.10 -11.49
C TRP A 468 24.25 -6.61 -11.27
N ASP A 469 25.40 -7.21 -11.58
CA ASP A 469 25.77 -8.51 -11.03
C ASP A 469 26.27 -8.32 -9.59
N HIS A 470 25.83 -9.18 -8.68
CA HIS A 470 26.13 -9.09 -7.25
C HIS A 470 26.94 -10.29 -6.73
N GLU A 471 27.75 -10.06 -5.69
CA GLU A 471 28.27 -11.11 -4.81
C GLU A 471 27.73 -10.93 -3.39
N ARG A 472 27.40 -12.05 -2.75
CA ARG A 472 27.12 -12.09 -1.31
C ARG A 472 28.44 -12.15 -0.55
N LEU A 473 28.62 -11.25 0.40
CA LEU A 473 29.77 -11.28 1.30
C LEU A 473 29.55 -12.33 2.40
N SER A 474 30.64 -12.91 2.90
CA SER A 474 30.61 -14.03 3.85
C SER A 474 30.22 -13.63 5.28
N ASP A 475 30.21 -12.35 5.59
CA ASP A 475 29.89 -11.82 6.90
C ASP A 475 28.54 -11.07 6.92
N SER A 476 28.06 -10.84 8.14
CA SER A 476 26.78 -10.18 8.40
C SER A 476 26.95 -9.09 9.45
N THR A 477 26.05 -8.11 9.46
CA THR A 477 26.04 -7.03 10.45
C THR A 477 24.64 -6.49 10.67
N ILE A 478 24.43 -5.78 11.76
CA ILE A 478 23.14 -5.12 12.04
C ILE A 478 23.02 -3.89 11.11
N ALA A 479 21.91 -3.82 10.38
CA ALA A 479 21.57 -2.69 9.51
C ALA A 479 20.42 -1.88 10.10
N CYS A 480 20.59 -0.57 10.23
CA CYS A 480 19.53 0.42 10.52
C CYS A 480 18.32 -0.14 11.31
N VAL A 481 17.10 -0.20 10.73
CA VAL A 481 15.86 -0.70 11.37
C VAL A 481 15.68 -2.23 11.26
N ALA A 482 16.71 -2.98 10.89
CA ALA A 482 16.62 -4.43 10.71
C ALA A 482 16.58 -5.21 12.04
N TRP A 483 15.88 -6.34 12.02
CA TRP A 483 15.64 -7.16 13.20
C TRP A 483 16.76 -8.19 13.42
N GLY A 484 18.01 -7.71 13.50
CA GLY A 484 19.20 -8.53 13.75
C GLY A 484 20.27 -8.44 12.65
N TYR A 485 21.21 -9.40 12.66
CA TYR A 485 22.30 -9.47 11.70
C TYR A 485 21.78 -9.79 10.28
N GLN A 486 22.17 -8.96 9.32
CA GLN A 486 21.76 -9.04 7.93
C GLN A 486 22.95 -9.30 7.01
N ASN A 487 22.67 -9.96 5.89
CA ASN A 487 23.65 -10.23 4.85
C ASN A 487 24.10 -8.95 4.16
N ARG A 488 25.36 -8.95 3.70
CA ARG A 488 25.94 -7.85 2.94
C ARG A 488 26.21 -8.28 1.51
N TYR A 489 26.09 -7.33 0.60
CA TYR A 489 26.22 -7.56 -0.83
C TYR A 489 27.18 -6.55 -1.44
N LYS A 490 27.83 -6.95 -2.53
CA LYS A 490 28.69 -6.08 -3.31
C LYS A 490 28.32 -6.15 -4.78
N GLN A 491 28.23 -4.98 -5.40
CA GLN A 491 28.12 -4.85 -6.85
C GLN A 491 29.46 -5.17 -7.50
N ILE A 492 29.44 -6.05 -8.50
CA ILE A 492 30.65 -6.51 -9.20
C ILE A 492 30.75 -5.88 -10.59
N LYS A 493 29.65 -5.86 -11.34
CA LYS A 493 29.67 -5.43 -12.73
C LYS A 493 28.30 -4.91 -13.15
N SER A 494 28.30 -3.79 -13.88
CA SER A 494 27.09 -3.28 -14.52
C SER A 494 26.56 -4.30 -15.54
N ASN A 495 25.27 -4.62 -15.46
CA ASN A 495 24.58 -5.54 -16.35
C ASN A 495 23.20 -4.98 -16.66
N SER A 496 23.11 -4.07 -17.63
CA SER A 496 21.91 -3.27 -17.88
C SER A 496 20.68 -4.06 -18.32
N LEU A 497 20.86 -5.23 -18.94
CA LEU A 497 19.78 -6.03 -19.52
C LEU A 497 19.30 -7.18 -18.63
N ASN A 498 20.21 -7.79 -17.85
CA ASN A 498 19.90 -8.99 -17.03
C ASN A 498 20.39 -8.89 -15.59
N GLY A 499 21.01 -7.79 -15.19
CA GLY A 499 21.43 -7.58 -13.82
C GLY A 499 20.22 -7.33 -12.92
N GLU A 500 20.45 -7.42 -11.63
CA GLU A 500 19.43 -7.15 -10.62
C GLU A 500 19.58 -5.72 -10.13
N GLN A 501 18.44 -5.11 -9.81
CA GLN A 501 18.38 -3.88 -9.03
C GLN A 501 18.29 -4.24 -7.54
N ASP A 502 18.62 -3.30 -6.66
CA ASP A 502 18.81 -3.58 -5.23
C ASP A 502 17.53 -3.43 -4.39
N GLN A 503 16.38 -3.29 -5.01
CA GLN A 503 15.04 -3.48 -4.45
C GLN A 503 14.37 -4.77 -4.88
N THR A 504 15.14 -5.77 -5.36
CA THR A 504 14.63 -7.14 -5.53
C THR A 504 15.42 -8.12 -4.67
N CYS A 505 14.83 -9.28 -4.41
CA CYS A 505 15.57 -10.42 -3.87
C CYS A 505 16.66 -10.86 -4.85
N ILE A 506 17.89 -10.99 -4.37
CA ILE A 506 19.03 -11.41 -5.19
C ILE A 506 19.33 -12.88 -4.95
N PHE A 507 19.30 -13.69 -6.01
CA PHE A 507 19.53 -15.13 -5.92
C PHE A 507 20.98 -15.51 -6.20
N TYR A 508 21.54 -16.33 -5.32
CA TYR A 508 22.89 -16.86 -5.47
C TYR A 508 22.85 -18.34 -5.84
N ASN A 509 23.69 -18.72 -6.80
CA ASN A 509 23.84 -20.12 -7.18
C ASN A 509 24.37 -20.93 -5.99
N THR A 510 23.63 -21.97 -5.61
CA THR A 510 24.09 -22.96 -4.65
C THR A 510 24.72 -24.15 -5.36
N VAL A 511 25.54 -24.94 -4.67
CA VAL A 511 26.19 -26.14 -5.26
C VAL A 511 25.15 -27.17 -5.76
N VAL A 512 23.90 -27.04 -5.34
CA VAL A 512 22.75 -27.81 -5.83
C VAL A 512 21.97 -27.02 -6.89
N ASN A 513 21.58 -27.68 -7.98
CA ASN A 513 20.78 -27.12 -9.09
C ASN A 513 19.29 -26.95 -8.71
N GLU A 514 19.00 -26.41 -7.52
CA GLU A 514 17.65 -26.14 -7.04
C GLU A 514 17.53 -24.68 -6.59
N LEU A 515 16.43 -24.02 -6.98
CA LEU A 515 16.09 -22.67 -6.52
C LEU A 515 15.24 -22.78 -5.25
N ASP A 516 15.67 -22.10 -4.19
CA ASP A 516 15.02 -22.10 -2.88
C ASP A 516 14.86 -20.65 -2.41
N VAL A 517 13.71 -20.31 -1.84
CA VAL A 517 13.38 -18.96 -1.37
C VAL A 517 14.35 -18.43 -0.31
N THR A 518 15.06 -19.30 0.40
CA THR A 518 16.09 -18.94 1.39
C THR A 518 17.43 -18.53 0.77
N HIS A 519 17.64 -18.83 -0.52
CA HIS A 519 18.82 -18.44 -1.29
C HIS A 519 18.66 -17.08 -2.00
N GLY A 520 17.47 -16.46 -1.91
CA GLY A 520 17.14 -15.15 -2.46
C GLY A 520 16.88 -14.07 -1.40
N PRO A 521 17.83 -13.75 -0.50
CA PRO A 521 17.64 -12.73 0.51
C PRO A 521 17.54 -11.31 -0.08
N LEU A 522 16.82 -10.42 0.62
CA LEU A 522 16.78 -9.00 0.27
C LEU A 522 18.14 -8.33 0.58
N PRO A 523 18.56 -7.33 -0.21
CA PRO A 523 19.76 -6.56 0.07
C PRO A 523 19.54 -5.53 1.18
N PHE A 524 20.04 -5.84 2.38
CA PHE A 524 20.00 -4.93 3.53
C PHE A 524 21.21 -3.99 3.60
N LEU A 525 22.36 -4.43 3.08
CA LEU A 525 23.59 -3.64 3.04
C LEU A 525 24.29 -3.83 1.70
N LYS A 526 24.78 -2.73 1.12
CA LYS A 526 25.36 -2.72 -0.22
C LYS A 526 26.72 -2.02 -0.23
N HIS A 527 27.71 -2.69 -0.80
CA HIS A 527 28.97 -2.10 -1.23
C HIS A 527 28.82 -1.77 -2.72
N LYS A 528 28.79 -0.49 -3.05
CA LYS A 528 28.75 -0.04 -4.44
C LYS A 528 30.06 -0.39 -5.15
N TYR A 529 30.01 -0.54 -6.47
CA TYR A 529 31.18 -0.86 -7.29
C TYR A 529 32.35 0.12 -7.09
N ASN A 530 32.05 1.39 -6.83
CA ASN A 530 33.05 2.43 -6.56
C ASN A 530 33.65 2.41 -5.14
N GLY A 531 33.34 1.38 -4.33
CA GLY A 531 33.87 1.21 -2.98
C GLY A 531 33.07 1.92 -1.87
N VAL A 532 31.97 2.61 -2.21
CA VAL A 532 31.11 3.26 -1.21
C VAL A 532 30.26 2.21 -0.48
N TYR A 533 30.25 2.29 0.85
CA TYR A 533 29.43 1.44 1.70
C TYR A 533 28.09 2.11 2.05
N GLN A 534 27.00 1.35 1.92
CA GLN A 534 25.65 1.79 2.25
C GLN A 534 24.97 0.82 3.23
N ASN A 535 24.50 1.39 4.34
CA ASN A 535 23.81 0.67 5.42
C ASN A 535 22.39 1.23 5.69
N ASN A 536 21.77 1.77 4.66
CA ASN A 536 20.45 2.41 4.72
C ASN A 536 19.34 1.54 4.12
N ILE A 537 19.53 0.23 4.03
CA ILE A 537 18.52 -0.75 3.60
C ILE A 537 18.06 -0.49 2.14
N PRO A 538 18.94 -0.77 1.16
CA PRO A 538 18.68 -0.45 -0.24
C PRO A 538 17.41 -1.09 -0.78
N HIS A 539 17.00 -2.26 -0.29
CA HIS A 539 15.76 -2.88 -0.77
C HIS A 539 14.46 -2.13 -0.44
N LEU A 540 14.52 -1.15 0.46
CA LEU A 540 13.43 -0.21 0.76
C LEU A 540 13.67 1.13 0.05
N GLY A 541 14.48 1.15 -0.99
CA GLY A 541 14.92 2.33 -1.71
C GLY A 541 15.89 3.22 -0.93
N ASP A 542 16.60 4.07 -1.65
CA ASP A 542 17.52 5.09 -1.16
C ASP A 542 17.58 6.34 -2.07
N ASN A 543 18.53 7.24 -1.80
CA ASN A 543 18.66 8.50 -2.53
C ASN A 543 19.18 8.32 -3.97
N TYR A 544 19.64 7.13 -4.34
CA TYR A 544 20.20 6.86 -5.66
C TYR A 544 19.17 6.24 -6.62
N ASP A 545 17.95 5.93 -6.15
CA ASP A 545 16.89 5.42 -7.01
C ASP A 545 16.28 6.47 -7.93
N ALA A 546 16.31 7.74 -7.51
CA ALA A 546 15.73 8.84 -8.27
C ALA A 546 16.64 9.25 -9.45
N PHE A 547 16.08 9.30 -10.65
CA PHE A 547 16.73 9.93 -11.80
C PHE A 547 16.74 11.45 -11.58
N THR A 548 17.93 12.02 -11.42
CA THR A 548 18.14 13.44 -11.14
C THR A 548 18.85 14.18 -12.27
N GLY A 549 18.77 15.52 -12.26
CA GLY A 549 19.35 16.38 -13.29
C GLY A 549 18.87 16.00 -14.69
N THR A 550 19.82 15.78 -15.60
CA THR A 550 19.55 15.18 -16.92
C THR A 550 19.97 13.72 -16.92
N SER A 551 19.00 12.84 -17.13
CA SER A 551 19.18 11.39 -17.18
C SER A 551 18.63 10.82 -18.48
N VAL A 552 19.24 9.75 -18.99
CA VAL A 552 18.83 9.08 -20.23
C VAL A 552 18.72 7.58 -19.99
N MET A 553 17.61 6.98 -20.39
CA MET A 553 17.46 5.54 -20.58
C MET A 553 17.37 5.24 -22.07
N ASP A 554 18.35 4.51 -22.60
CA ASP A 554 18.41 4.00 -23.97
C ASP A 554 19.06 2.60 -24.00
N ILE A 555 19.36 2.09 -25.19
CA ILE A 555 19.96 0.76 -25.34
C ILE A 555 21.37 0.64 -24.71
N GLY A 556 22.10 1.76 -24.62
CA GLY A 556 23.47 1.82 -24.09
C GLY A 556 23.55 2.21 -22.61
N SER A 557 22.45 2.66 -22.01
CA SER A 557 22.40 3.09 -20.61
C SER A 557 22.26 1.92 -19.62
N ASN A 558 22.49 2.22 -18.34
CA ASN A 558 22.14 1.36 -17.23
C ASN A 558 21.27 2.15 -16.23
N PRO A 559 19.97 1.82 -16.07
CA PRO A 559 19.24 0.72 -16.70
C PRO A 559 18.90 1.00 -18.18
N SER A 560 18.59 -0.06 -18.95
CA SER A 560 18.13 0.05 -20.34
C SER A 560 16.61 -0.17 -20.42
N PRO A 561 15.85 0.57 -21.27
CA PRO A 561 14.39 0.47 -21.33
C PRO A 561 13.94 -0.67 -22.25
N THR A 562 14.34 -1.90 -21.91
CA THR A 562 13.97 -3.12 -22.64
C THR A 562 12.90 -3.92 -21.90
N ASN A 563 12.26 -4.86 -22.62
CA ASN A 563 11.44 -5.87 -21.94
C ASN A 563 12.34 -6.72 -21.04
N ILE A 564 11.82 -7.10 -19.87
CA ILE A 564 12.52 -7.99 -18.96
C ILE A 564 11.98 -9.41 -19.07
N GLN A 565 12.81 -10.37 -18.66
CA GLN A 565 12.38 -11.75 -18.53
C GLN A 565 11.39 -11.90 -17.38
N THR A 566 10.38 -12.75 -17.56
CA THR A 566 9.43 -13.11 -16.50
C THR A 566 9.52 -14.60 -16.24
N TYR A 567 9.29 -15.01 -15.00
CA TYR A 567 9.48 -16.41 -14.58
C TYR A 567 8.22 -17.10 -14.06
N TYR A 568 7.13 -16.36 -13.81
CA TYR A 568 5.86 -16.83 -13.25
C TYR A 568 6.02 -18.06 -12.35
N MET A 569 6.36 -17.80 -11.08
CA MET A 569 6.78 -18.82 -10.14
C MET A 569 5.97 -18.78 -8.85
N LYS A 570 5.99 -19.89 -8.11
CA LYS A 570 5.46 -19.95 -6.74
C LYS A 570 6.38 -20.79 -5.86
N LYS A 571 6.27 -20.60 -4.55
CA LYS A 571 6.86 -21.50 -3.57
C LYS A 571 6.09 -22.84 -3.56
N ASP A 572 6.80 -23.95 -3.51
CA ASP A 572 6.18 -25.25 -3.19
C ASP A 572 5.59 -25.21 -1.77
N TYR A 573 4.44 -25.84 -1.56
CA TYR A 573 3.76 -25.80 -0.26
C TYR A 573 4.50 -26.61 0.82
N ASN A 574 5.19 -27.68 0.41
CA ASN A 574 5.81 -28.63 1.33
C ASN A 574 7.32 -28.40 1.49
N THR A 575 7.94 -27.61 0.61
CA THR A 575 9.37 -27.33 0.62
C THR A 575 9.63 -25.83 0.53
N ASN A 576 10.90 -25.42 0.56
CA ASN A 576 11.29 -24.05 0.27
C ASN A 576 11.61 -23.83 -1.22
N ASN A 577 11.38 -24.85 -2.05
CA ASN A 577 11.73 -24.81 -3.44
C ASN A 577 10.81 -23.86 -4.21
N ILE A 578 11.40 -23.21 -5.20
CA ILE A 578 10.71 -22.38 -6.19
C ILE A 578 10.37 -23.27 -7.37
N ILE A 579 9.09 -23.30 -7.73
CA ILE A 579 8.61 -24.09 -8.85
C ILE A 579 7.94 -23.19 -9.90
N PRO A 580 8.11 -23.50 -11.19
CA PRO A 580 7.43 -22.76 -12.25
C PRO A 580 5.92 -22.96 -12.15
N TYR A 581 5.17 -21.91 -12.46
CA TYR A 581 3.72 -22.00 -12.57
C TYR A 581 3.30 -22.35 -14.00
N ALA A 582 2.45 -23.37 -14.14
CA ALA A 582 1.93 -23.80 -15.42
C ALA A 582 0.78 -22.88 -15.90
N GLY A 583 0.73 -22.58 -17.19
CA GLY A 583 -0.43 -21.92 -17.82
C GLY A 583 -0.28 -20.41 -18.09
N ILE A 584 0.85 -19.81 -17.73
CA ILE A 584 1.19 -18.43 -18.11
C ILE A 584 2.46 -18.45 -18.96
N THR A 585 2.47 -17.70 -20.06
CA THR A 585 3.63 -17.61 -20.94
C THR A 585 4.63 -16.60 -20.40
N ASN A 586 5.83 -17.09 -20.10
CA ASN A 586 6.98 -16.25 -19.76
C ASN A 586 7.43 -15.41 -20.94
N GLN A 587 7.87 -14.17 -20.67
CA GLN A 587 8.76 -13.44 -21.54
C GLN A 587 10.17 -14.00 -21.36
N LYS A 588 10.72 -14.65 -22.39
CA LYS A 588 12.06 -15.24 -22.39
C LYS A 588 13.06 -14.42 -23.19
N THR A 589 12.59 -13.69 -24.20
CA THR A 589 13.46 -12.86 -25.04
C THR A 589 13.54 -11.43 -24.51
N ILE A 590 14.74 -10.87 -24.45
CA ILE A 590 14.90 -9.42 -24.26
C ILE A 590 14.91 -8.77 -25.64
N TYR A 591 13.94 -7.88 -25.87
CA TYR A 591 13.86 -7.13 -27.12
C TYR A 591 14.55 -5.78 -26.96
N LEU A 592 15.46 -5.49 -27.88
CA LEU A 592 16.08 -4.18 -28.01
C LEU A 592 15.05 -3.23 -28.65
N THR A 593 14.39 -2.45 -27.80
CA THR A 593 13.16 -1.72 -28.14
C THR A 593 13.39 -0.55 -29.10
N GLY A 594 14.63 -0.03 -29.17
CA GLY A 594 14.94 1.24 -29.83
C GLY A 594 14.30 2.43 -29.11
N LEU A 595 13.96 2.26 -27.83
CA LEU A 595 13.33 3.28 -27.00
C LEU A 595 14.42 4.12 -26.32
N LYS A 596 14.29 5.44 -26.44
CA LYS A 596 15.08 6.40 -25.68
C LYS A 596 14.16 7.31 -24.89
N ILE A 597 14.42 7.40 -23.58
CA ILE A 597 13.71 8.24 -22.64
C ILE A 597 14.73 9.22 -22.08
N THR A 598 14.55 10.51 -22.35
CA THR A 598 15.36 11.57 -21.73
C THR A 598 14.53 12.28 -20.68
N MET A 599 15.06 12.36 -19.46
CA MET A 599 14.47 13.05 -18.32
C MET A 599 15.34 14.26 -18.01
N THR A 600 14.80 15.48 -18.10
CA THR A 600 15.54 16.73 -17.90
C THR A 600 14.87 17.59 -16.86
N ASP A 601 15.55 17.78 -15.73
CA ASP A 601 15.15 18.72 -14.69
C ASP A 601 15.05 20.15 -15.27
N GLN A 602 13.89 20.78 -15.07
CA GLN A 602 13.64 22.16 -15.49
C GLN A 602 14.04 23.20 -14.42
N GLN A 603 14.67 22.77 -13.31
CA GLN A 603 15.14 23.59 -12.19
C GLN A 603 14.03 24.37 -11.46
N ASN A 604 12.80 23.90 -11.57
CA ASN A 604 11.61 24.50 -10.95
C ASN A 604 10.69 23.44 -10.30
N GLY A 605 11.24 22.27 -9.99
CA GLY A 605 10.49 21.13 -9.44
C GLY A 605 9.68 20.35 -10.49
N THR A 606 9.89 20.62 -11.78
CA THR A 606 9.27 19.86 -12.88
C THR A 606 10.32 19.19 -13.76
N TYR A 607 9.94 18.08 -14.38
CA TYR A 607 10.77 17.34 -15.32
C TYR A 607 10.18 17.34 -16.71
N ARG A 608 11.02 17.59 -17.72
CA ARG A 608 10.69 17.27 -19.10
C ARG A 608 11.05 15.82 -19.38
N VAL A 609 10.11 15.09 -19.96
CA VAL A 609 10.30 13.69 -20.41
C VAL A 609 10.10 13.64 -21.91
N ASP A 610 11.18 13.36 -22.65
CA ASP A 610 11.15 13.13 -24.09
C ASP A 610 11.26 11.63 -24.36
N VAL A 611 10.26 11.08 -25.07
CA VAL A 611 10.18 9.67 -25.46
C VAL A 611 10.37 9.58 -26.97
N ILE A 612 11.44 8.91 -27.39
CA ILE A 612 11.84 8.75 -28.79
C ILE A 612 11.88 7.25 -29.11
N TRP A 613 11.39 6.89 -30.29
CA TRP A 613 11.36 5.51 -30.78
C TRP A 613 12.34 5.32 -31.94
N ASP A 614 12.72 4.08 -32.17
CA ASP A 614 13.64 3.67 -33.23
C ASP A 614 15.02 4.38 -33.16
N ASP A 615 15.43 4.75 -31.94
CA ASP A 615 16.76 5.26 -31.64
C ASP A 615 17.65 4.11 -31.15
N TYR A 616 18.51 3.63 -32.05
CA TYR A 616 19.43 2.50 -31.83
C TYR A 616 20.90 2.95 -31.77
N ASN A 617 21.15 4.27 -31.82
CA ASN A 617 22.49 4.83 -31.98
C ASN A 617 23.22 5.02 -30.65
#